data_AF-A0A800BQC6-F1
#
_entry.id   AF-A0A800BQC6-F1
#
_cell.length_a   1.000
_cell.length_b   1.000
_cell.length_c   1.000
_cell.angle_alpha   90.00
_cell.angle_beta   90.00
_cell.angle_gamma   90.00
#
_symmetry.space_group_name_H-M   'P 1'
#
loop_
_entity.id
_entity.type
_entity.pdbx_description
1 polymer ?
#
loop_
_entity_poly.entity_id
_entity_poly.type
_entity_poly.pdbx_seq_one_letter_code
_entity_poly.pdbx_strand_id
1 'polypeptide(L)' 'MIKVGCCGFPKAKGIYYQQFKVVEIQQTFYQIPRVSTVQKWREEAPPDFEFTLKAWQLITHPSQSPTYRRLKIQ' A
#
# COMPACT_ATOMS: atom_id res chain seq x y z
N MET A 1 1.24 12.35 18.39
CA MET A 1 2.37 12.31 17.45
C MET A 1 1.81 12.45 16.04
N ILE A 2 2.43 13.25 15.17
CA ILE A 2 2.01 13.42 13.77
C ILE A 2 3.02 12.70 12.86
N LYS A 3 2.53 11.93 11.89
CA LYS A 3 3.36 11.26 10.87
C LYS A 3 2.99 11.78 9.49
N VAL A 4 4.00 12.09 8.69
CA VAL A 4 3.86 12.56 7.31
C VAL A 4 4.46 11.50 6.39
N GLY A 5 3.80 11.24 5.27
CA GLY A 5 4.22 10.28 4.26
C GLY A 5 3.48 10.49 2.94
N CYS A 6 3.72 9.59 2.00
CA CYS A 6 3.16 9.63 0.67
C CYS A 6 2.15 8.50 0.44
N CYS A 7 1.30 8.73 -0.55
CA CYS A 7 0.51 7.70 -1.21
C CYS A 7 1.44 6.91 -2.15
N GLY A 8 1.86 5.73 -1.70
CA GLY A 8 2.84 4.89 -2.39
C GLY A 8 4.28 5.40 -2.28
N PHE A 9 5.19 4.71 -3.00
CA PHE A 9 6.62 5.00 -2.99
C PHE A 9 7.02 5.80 -4.24
N PRO A 10 7.28 7.12 -4.15
CA PRO A 10 7.73 7.93 -5.28
C PRO A 10 9.20 7.68 -5.66
N LYS A 11 9.96 7.00 -4.79
CA LYS A 11 11.36 6.60 -4.97
C LYS A 11 11.53 5.14 -4.52
N ALA A 12 12.72 4.59 -4.69
CA ALA A 12 13.03 3.25 -4.19
C ALA A 12 12.75 3.14 -2.68
N LYS A 13 12.22 1.99 -2.23
CA LYS A 13 11.78 1.76 -0.85
C LYS A 13 12.88 2.07 0.18
N GLY A 14 14.11 1.65 -0.08
CA GLY A 14 15.25 1.93 0.80
C GLY A 14 15.51 3.43 1.02
N ILE A 15 15.41 4.25 -0.03
CA ILE A 15 15.53 5.72 0.08
C ILE A 15 14.33 6.26 0.86
N TYR A 16 13.12 5.78 0.55
CA TYR A 16 11.90 6.25 1.20
C TYR A 16 11.87 5.97 2.71
N TYR A 17 12.29 4.78 3.14
CA TYR A 17 12.36 4.38 4.54
C TYR A 17 13.34 5.24 5.38
N GLN A 18 14.30 5.90 4.74
CA GLN A 18 15.21 6.83 5.41
C GLN A 18 14.58 8.22 5.60
N GLN A 19 13.61 8.60 4.76
CA GLN A 19 13.02 9.95 4.77
C GLN A 19 11.68 10.02 5.52
N PHE A 20 10.88 8.96 5.47
CA PHE A 20 9.55 8.91 6.07
C PHE A 20 9.39 7.71 6.98
N LYS A 21 8.43 7.81 7.91
CA LYS A 21 8.09 6.75 8.88
C LYS A 21 6.75 6.07 8.59
N VAL A 22 6.06 6.49 7.54
CA VAL A 22 4.78 5.94 7.13
C VAL A 22 4.59 6.01 5.62
N VAL A 23 3.85 5.05 5.06
CA VAL A 23 3.41 5.04 3.66
C VAL A 23 1.99 4.50 3.55
N GLU A 24 1.20 5.07 2.64
CA GLU A 24 -0.10 4.49 2.25
C GLU A 24 0.07 3.54 1.06
N ILE A 25 -0.31 2.28 1.25
CA ILE A 25 -0.32 1.26 0.20
C ILE A 25 -1.62 1.37 -0.59
N GLN A 26 -1.50 1.84 -1.83
CA GLN A 26 -2.62 1.92 -2.77
C GLN A 26 -2.91 0.63 -3.51
N GLN A 27 -1.94 -0.28 -3.58
CA GLN A 27 -2.09 -1.50 -4.36
C GLN A 27 -3.29 -2.32 -3.88
N THR A 28 -3.52 -2.39 -2.57
CA THR A 28 -4.63 -3.12 -1.93
C THR A 28 -6.01 -2.63 -2.36
N PHE A 29 -6.15 -1.38 -2.78
CA PHE A 29 -7.40 -0.86 -3.33
C PHE A 29 -7.77 -1.60 -4.62
N TYR A 30 -6.79 -1.86 -5.49
CA TYR A 30 -7.02 -2.50 -6.79
C TYR A 30 -6.89 -4.02 -6.73
N GLN A 31 -5.90 -4.53 -6.00
CA GLN A 31 -5.57 -5.94 -5.94
C GLN A 31 -4.93 -6.28 -4.58
N ILE A 32 -5.40 -7.34 -3.95
CA ILE A 32 -4.73 -7.86 -2.74
C ILE A 32 -3.37 -8.44 -3.14
N PRO A 33 -2.25 -7.95 -2.57
CA PRO A 33 -0.92 -8.48 -2.84
C PRO A 33 -0.77 -9.90 -2.26
N ARG A 34 0.20 -10.65 -2.77
CA ARG A 34 0.57 -11.94 -2.17
C ARG A 34 1.13 -11.72 -0.77
N VAL A 35 0.90 -12.69 0.13
CA VAL A 35 1.43 -12.67 1.50
C VAL A 35 2.96 -12.48 1.50
N SER A 36 3.67 -13.18 0.63
CA SER A 36 5.12 -13.05 0.48
C SER A 36 5.58 -11.63 0.09
N THR A 37 4.74 -10.87 -0.62
CA THR A 37 5.06 -9.48 -1.00
C THR A 37 4.99 -8.56 0.22
N VAL A 38 3.94 -8.69 1.04
CA VAL A 38 3.81 -7.86 2.25
C VAL A 38 4.81 -8.26 3.34
N GLN A 39 5.16 -9.55 3.44
CA GLN A 39 6.24 -10.02 4.30
C GLN A 39 7.57 -9.37 3.92
N LYS A 40 7.92 -9.41 2.63
CA LYS A 40 9.14 -8.75 2.12
C LYS A 40 9.16 -7.25 2.42
N TRP A 41 8.04 -6.53 2.27
CA TRP A 41 8.01 -5.10 2.63
C TRP A 41 8.27 -4.86 4.11
N ARG A 42 7.73 -5.71 4.99
CA ARG A 42 7.92 -5.65 6.45
C ARG A 42 9.36 -5.98 6.85
N GLU A 43 10.00 -6.93 6.17
CA GLU A 43 11.41 -7.30 6.35
C GLU A 43 12.36 -6.17 5.91
N GLU A 44 12.06 -5.51 4.79
CA GLU A 44 12.88 -4.40 4.28
C GLU A 44 12.73 -3.10 5.08
N ALA A 45 11.62 -2.91 5.81
CA ALA A 45 11.30 -1.68 6.51
C ALA A 45 11.82 -1.64 7.96
N PRO A 46 12.25 -0.46 8.46
CA PRO A 46 12.62 -0.28 9.87
C PRO A 46 11.53 -0.75 10.84
N PRO A 47 11.87 -1.30 12.02
CA PRO A 47 10.90 -1.82 13.00
C PRO A 47 9.75 -0.85 13.33
N ASP A 48 10.03 0.45 13.39
CA ASP A 48 9.10 1.53 13.73
C ASP A 48 8.32 2.11 12.53
N PHE A 49 8.59 1.61 11.32
CA PHE A 49 7.93 2.07 10.10
C PHE A 49 6.50 1.52 10.02
N GLU A 50 5.56 2.41 9.70
CA GLU A 50 4.13 2.10 9.59
C GLU A 50 3.66 1.99 8.14
N PHE A 51 2.74 1.08 7.92
CA PHE A 51 2.03 0.93 6.65
C PHE A 51 0.56 1.19 6.90
N THR A 52 -0.01 2.14 6.16
CA THR A 52 -1.46 2.28 6.07
C THR A 52 -1.93 1.60 4.78
N LEU A 53 -3.13 1.04 4.81
CA LEU A 53 -3.69 0.34 3.66
C LEU A 53 -4.91 1.09 3.17
N LYS A 54 -4.97 1.35 1.86
CA LYS A 54 -6.25 1.71 1.26
C LYS A 54 -7.11 0.47 1.18
N ALA A 55 -8.28 0.52 1.80
CA ALA A 55 -9.22 -0.60 1.84
C ALA A 55 -9.56 -1.07 0.42
N TRP A 56 -9.80 -2.38 0.28
CA TRP A 56 -10.09 -2.97 -1.02
C TRP A 56 -11.34 -2.33 -1.65
N GLN A 57 -11.32 -2.06 -2.95
CA GLN A 57 -12.44 -1.40 -3.62
C GLN A 57 -13.74 -2.19 -3.50
N LEU A 58 -13.70 -3.52 -3.38
CA LEU A 58 -14.88 -4.37 -3.17
C LEU A 58 -15.61 -4.09 -1.85
N ILE A 59 -14.92 -3.53 -0.87
CA ILE A 59 -15.48 -3.17 0.43
C ILE A 59 -16.07 -1.76 0.39
N THR A 60 -15.50 -0.88 -0.44
CA THR A 60 -15.71 0.58 -0.33
C THR A 60 -16.45 1.20 -1.51
N HIS A 61 -16.54 0.53 -2.65
CA HIS A 61 -17.12 1.07 -3.88
C HIS A 61 -18.19 0.14 -4.46
N PRO A 62 -19.19 0.69 -5.17
CA PRO A 62 -20.17 -0.12 -5.90
C PRO A 62 -19.51 -0.85 -7.06
N SER A 63 -20.08 -1.99 -7.44
CA SER A 63 -19.60 -2.84 -8.56
C SER A 63 -19.56 -2.13 -9.93
N GLN A 64 -20.27 -1.01 -10.06
CA GLN A 64 -20.31 -0.18 -11.27
C GLN A 64 -19.13 0.81 -11.37
N SER A 65 -18.30 0.93 -10.33
CA SER A 65 -17.16 1.87 -10.34
C SER A 65 -16.19 1.55 -11.49
N PRO A 66 -15.74 2.56 -12.27
CA PRO A 66 -14.82 2.36 -13.38
C PRO A 66 -13.46 1.79 -12.93
N THR A 67 -13.13 1.88 -11.64
CA THR A 67 -11.91 1.32 -11.04
C THR A 67 -11.85 -0.20 -11.11
N TYR A 68 -12.99 -0.88 -11.24
CA TYR A 68 -13.05 -2.34 -11.36
C TYR A 68 -12.37 -2.86 -12.63
N ARG A 69 -12.21 -2.03 -13.68
CA ARG A 69 -11.43 -2.38 -14.88
C ARG A 69 -9.96 -2.71 -14.57
N ARG A 70 -9.45 -2.29 -13.40
CA ARG A 70 -8.07 -2.54 -12.94
C ARG A 70 -7.96 -3.74 -12.01
N LEU A 71 -9.07 -4.33 -11.57
CA LEU A 71 -9.09 -5.54 -10.75
C LEU A 71 -8.70 -6.73 -11.63
N LYS A 72 -7.74 -7.54 -11.19
CA LYS A 72 -7.36 -8.77 -11.90
C LYS A 72 -8.03 -9.95 -11.21
N ILE A 73 -8.99 -10.57 -11.90
CA ILE A 73 -9.58 -11.83 -11.46
C ILE A 73 -8.54 -12.92 -11.74
N GLN A 74 -8.12 -13.62 -10.68
CA GLN A 74 -7.25 -14.80 -10.78
C GLN A 74 -8.10 -16.05 -10.92
#